data_AF-R1EZX7-F1
#
_entry.id   AF-R1EZX7-F1
#
_cell.length_a   1.000
_cell.length_b   1.000
_cell.length_c   1.000
_cell.angle_alpha   90.00
_cell.angle_beta   90.00
_cell.angle_gamma   90.00
#
_symmetry.space_group_name_H-M   'P 1'
#
loop_
_entity.id
_entity.type
_entity.pdbx_description
1 polymer ?
#
loop_
_entity_poly.entity_id
_entity_poly.type
_entity_poly.pdbx_seq_one_letter_code
_entity_poly.pdbx_strand_id
1 'polypeptide(L)'
;YVWLAGFYVFFHVWMNLLAELLRFGDRLFYKAWWNAVTFEAYWRLWNLPVHHWIARHVYFPALRKRLSKAAVGFIAFTVSAVFHELVIALPLKSGHMPLAFLAMMAQVPLVAVSAAINARVAGTPFAQLGNYLFWIAFCFLGQPAAVLLYYVHCTGVLYQ
;
A
#
# COMPACT_ATOMS: atom_id res chain seq x y z
N TYR A 1 1.57 -1.09 15.81
CA TYR A 1 0.95 -2.43 15.93
C TYR A 1 -0.50 -2.49 15.46
N VAL A 2 -1.33 -1.47 15.71
CA VAL A 2 -2.76 -1.44 15.30
C VAL A 2 -2.97 -1.86 13.84
N TRP A 3 -2.09 -1.45 12.92
CA TRP A 3 -2.20 -1.84 11.51
C TRP A 3 -2.05 -3.35 11.27
N LEU A 4 -1.08 -4.03 11.92
CA LEU A 4 -0.89 -5.48 11.75
C LEU A 4 -2.08 -6.27 12.30
N ALA A 5 -2.62 -5.83 13.45
CA ALA A 5 -3.85 -6.39 14.00
C ALA A 5 -5.04 -6.14 13.06
N GLY A 6 -5.19 -4.90 12.55
CA GLY A 6 -6.23 -4.54 11.58
C GLY A 6 -6.13 -5.35 10.28
N PHE A 7 -4.91 -5.56 9.77
CA PHE A 7 -4.66 -6.42 8.62
C PHE A 7 -5.15 -7.84 8.87
N TYR A 8 -4.77 -8.45 10.01
CA TYR A 8 -5.19 -9.80 10.35
C TYR A 8 -6.72 -9.90 10.53
N VAL A 9 -7.30 -9.01 11.33
CA VAL A 9 -8.75 -8.99 11.59
C VAL A 9 -9.53 -8.82 10.28
N PHE A 10 -9.10 -7.94 9.38
CA PHE A 10 -9.84 -7.69 8.15
C PHE A 10 -9.59 -8.77 7.09
N PHE A 11 -8.34 -8.95 6.64
CA PHE A 11 -8.03 -9.83 5.51
C PHE A 11 -8.06 -11.32 5.87
N HIS A 12 -7.64 -11.67 7.08
CA HIS A 12 -7.64 -13.07 7.50
C HIS A 12 -8.98 -13.47 8.08
N VAL A 13 -9.49 -12.76 9.08
CA VAL A 13 -10.71 -13.17 9.79
C VAL A 13 -11.98 -12.76 9.03
N TRP A 14 -12.20 -11.47 8.82
CA TRP A 14 -13.45 -10.95 8.27
C TRP A 14 -13.72 -11.42 6.84
N MET A 15 -12.73 -11.35 5.95
CA MET A 15 -12.92 -11.78 4.55
C MET A 15 -13.15 -13.29 4.41
N ASN A 16 -12.50 -14.13 5.22
CA ASN A 16 -12.78 -15.57 5.20
C ASN A 16 -14.15 -15.90 5.79
N LEU A 17 -14.58 -15.20 6.85
CA LEU A 17 -15.94 -15.34 7.37
C LEU A 17 -16.97 -14.99 6.29
N LEU A 18 -16.80 -13.86 5.63
CA LEU A 18 -17.70 -13.43 4.55
C LEU A 18 -17.70 -14.44 3.39
N ALA A 19 -16.52 -14.96 3.01
CA ALA A 19 -16.40 -15.96 1.97
C ALA A 19 -17.13 -17.27 2.34
N GLU A 20 -17.08 -17.70 3.60
CA GLU A 20 -17.84 -18.86 4.06
C GLU A 20 -19.34 -18.62 3.97
N LEU A 21 -19.83 -17.49 4.49
CA LEU A 21 -21.25 -17.13 4.47
C LEU A 21 -21.81 -17.02 3.05
N LEU A 22 -21.02 -16.47 2.12
CA LEU A 22 -21.39 -16.33 0.71
C LEU A 22 -21.07 -17.57 -0.13
N ARG A 23 -20.52 -18.64 0.47
CA ARG A 23 -20.04 -19.83 -0.23
C ARG A 23 -19.06 -19.50 -1.38
N PHE A 24 -18.23 -18.49 -1.16
CA PHE A 24 -17.20 -18.06 -2.08
C PHE A 24 -15.93 -18.92 -1.91
N GLY A 25 -15.53 -19.59 -2.99
CA GLY A 25 -14.42 -20.55 -2.99
C GLY A 25 -13.03 -19.93 -3.10
N ASP A 26 -12.90 -18.74 -3.71
CA ASP A 26 -11.59 -18.07 -3.83
C ASP A 26 -11.28 -17.26 -2.57
N ARG A 27 -10.40 -17.80 -1.73
CA ARG A 27 -10.04 -17.20 -0.43
C ARG A 27 -8.65 -16.59 -0.42
N LEU A 28 -8.03 -16.42 -1.58
CA LEU A 28 -6.67 -15.88 -1.68
C LEU A 28 -6.69 -14.35 -1.63
N PHE A 29 -6.86 -13.78 -0.44
CA PHE A 29 -6.96 -12.32 -0.26
C PHE A 29 -5.59 -11.62 -0.13
N TYR A 30 -4.55 -12.36 0.24
CA TYR A 30 -3.17 -11.87 0.36
C TYR A 30 -2.17 -13.02 0.18
N LYS A 31 -0.89 -12.67 -0.03
CA LYS A 31 0.25 -13.59 -0.07
C LYS A 31 1.26 -13.23 1.02
N ALA A 32 2.39 -13.93 1.10
CA ALA A 32 3.47 -13.69 2.07
C ALA A 32 4.20 -12.35 1.85
N TRP A 33 3.47 -11.24 1.99
CA TRP A 33 3.95 -9.87 1.79
C TRP A 33 4.98 -9.46 2.85
N TRP A 34 4.95 -10.10 4.03
CA TRP A 34 5.94 -9.92 5.10
C TRP A 34 7.36 -10.36 4.70
N ASN A 35 7.48 -11.21 3.68
CA ASN A 35 8.75 -11.66 3.11
C ASN A 35 9.18 -10.79 1.90
N ALA A 36 8.49 -9.69 1.61
CA ALA A 36 8.84 -8.83 0.48
C ALA A 36 10.20 -8.17 0.71
N VAL A 37 11.07 -8.24 -0.30
CA VAL A 37 12.39 -7.57 -0.32
C VAL A 37 12.37 -6.24 -1.08
N THR A 38 11.27 -5.93 -1.76
CA THR A 38 11.04 -4.64 -2.43
C THR A 38 9.64 -4.11 -2.09
N PHE A 39 9.49 -2.78 -2.12
CA PHE A 39 8.17 -2.16 -1.92
C PHE A 39 7.19 -2.51 -3.04
N GLU A 40 7.68 -2.74 -4.26
CA GLU A 40 6.85 -3.22 -5.37
C GLU A 40 6.23 -4.59 -5.04
N ALA A 41 7.04 -5.54 -4.53
CA ALA A 41 6.55 -6.84 -4.14
C ALA A 41 5.52 -6.73 -3.01
N TYR A 42 5.79 -5.91 -1.99
CA TYR A 42 4.83 -5.63 -0.92
C TYR A 42 3.47 -5.18 -1.46
N TRP A 43 3.44 -4.13 -2.31
CA TRP A 43 2.20 -3.57 -2.86
C TRP A 43 1.39 -4.56 -3.70
N ARG A 44 2.05 -5.57 -4.29
CA ARG A 44 1.40 -6.63 -5.08
C ARG A 44 0.88 -7.80 -4.24
N LEU A 45 1.37 -7.98 -3.02
CA LEU A 45 1.12 -9.18 -2.21
C LEU A 45 0.17 -8.94 -1.04
N TRP A 46 0.11 -7.72 -0.50
CA TRP A 46 -0.61 -7.45 0.74
C TRP A 46 -2.14 -7.47 0.58
N ASN A 47 -2.68 -6.97 -0.54
CA ASN A 47 -4.12 -6.85 -0.80
C ASN A 47 -4.41 -7.26 -2.24
N LEU A 48 -4.62 -8.55 -2.45
CA LEU A 48 -4.87 -9.11 -3.77
C LEU A 48 -6.17 -8.61 -4.43
N PRO A 49 -7.30 -8.45 -3.71
CA PRO A 49 -8.51 -7.88 -4.31
C PRO A 49 -8.26 -6.53 -4.99
N VAL A 50 -7.64 -5.59 -4.28
CA VAL A 50 -7.32 -4.27 -4.84
C VAL A 50 -6.25 -4.37 -5.91
N HIS A 51 -5.20 -5.17 -5.69
CA HIS A 51 -4.14 -5.37 -6.69
C HIS A 51 -4.72 -5.90 -8.01
N HIS A 52 -5.59 -6.91 -7.97
CA HIS A 52 -6.24 -7.47 -9.14
C HIS A 52 -7.20 -6.47 -9.81
N TRP A 53 -7.92 -5.67 -9.02
CA TRP A 53 -8.78 -4.63 -9.57
C TRP A 53 -7.96 -3.56 -10.33
N ILE A 54 -6.89 -3.04 -9.72
CA ILE A 54 -5.98 -2.07 -10.36
C ILE A 54 -5.33 -2.69 -11.59
N ALA A 55 -4.85 -3.94 -11.49
CA ALA A 55 -4.21 -4.62 -12.61
C ALA A 55 -5.16 -4.72 -13.81
N ARG A 56 -6.39 -5.17 -13.59
CA ARG A 56 -7.39 -5.38 -14.64
C ARG A 56 -7.91 -4.08 -15.25
N HIS A 57 -8.22 -3.08 -14.44
CA HIS A 57 -8.96 -1.90 -14.89
C HIS A 57 -8.08 -0.67 -15.16
N VAL A 58 -6.87 -0.63 -14.61
CA VAL A 58 -5.95 0.50 -14.77
C VAL A 58 -4.68 0.07 -15.50
N TYR A 59 -3.95 -0.91 -14.95
CA TYR A 59 -2.62 -1.26 -15.42
C TYR A 59 -2.62 -1.84 -16.85
N PHE A 60 -3.35 -2.94 -17.09
CA PHE A 60 -3.36 -3.58 -18.41
C PHE A 60 -3.99 -2.70 -19.50
N PRO A 61 -5.10 -1.98 -19.27
CA PRO A 61 -5.63 -1.03 -20.25
C PRO A 61 -4.62 0.06 -20.62
N ALA A 62 -3.93 0.64 -19.64
CA ALA A 62 -2.89 1.65 -19.88
C ALA A 62 -1.69 1.08 -20.66
N LEU A 63 -1.27 -0.16 -20.35
CA LEU A 63 -0.21 -0.84 -21.08
C LEU A 63 -0.60 -1.15 -22.54
N ARG A 64 -1.86 -1.54 -22.81
CA ARG A 64 -2.38 -1.74 -24.17
C ARG A 64 -2.37 -0.45 -25.00
N LYS A 65 -2.43 0.72 -24.35
CA LYS A 65 -2.24 2.04 -24.98
C LYS A 65 -0.77 2.40 -25.23
N ARG A 66 0.16 1.43 -25.11
CA ARG A 66 1.61 1.59 -25.36
C ARG A 66 2.30 2.60 -24.44
N LEU A 67 1.73 2.87 -23.26
CA LEU A 67 2.40 3.65 -22.22
C LEU A 67 3.58 2.85 -21.63
N SER A 68 4.64 3.55 -21.21
CA SER A 68 5.80 2.92 -20.57
C SER A 68 5.40 2.28 -19.24
N LYS A 69 6.09 1.22 -18.81
CA LYS A 69 5.83 0.56 -17.51
C LYS A 69 5.90 1.55 -16.34
N ALA A 70 6.82 2.51 -16.40
CA ALA A 70 6.95 3.57 -15.41
C ALA A 70 5.71 4.48 -15.39
N ALA A 71 5.23 4.94 -16.55
CA ALA A 71 4.02 5.75 -16.65
C ALA A 71 2.77 4.98 -16.16
N VAL A 72 2.64 3.71 -16.53
CA VAL A 72 1.53 2.85 -16.07
C VAL A 72 1.58 2.66 -14.56
N GLY A 73 2.75 2.43 -13.99
CA GLY A 73 2.95 2.34 -12.54
C GLY A 73 2.57 3.65 -11.84
N PHE A 74 3.04 4.79 -12.35
CA PHE A 74 2.68 6.11 -11.83
C PHE A 74 1.16 6.32 -11.81
N ILE A 75 0.48 6.05 -12.93
CA ILE A 75 -1.00 6.15 -13.02
C ILE A 75 -1.68 5.25 -11.99
N ALA A 76 -1.23 4.00 -11.84
CA ALA A 76 -1.79 3.08 -10.85
C ALA A 76 -1.64 3.60 -9.41
N PHE A 77 -0.47 4.15 -9.08
CA PHE A 77 -0.24 4.79 -7.77
C PHE A 77 -1.08 6.05 -7.59
N THR A 78 -1.25 6.88 -8.62
CA THR A 78 -2.11 8.08 -8.54
C THR A 78 -3.58 7.71 -8.32
N VAL A 79 -4.11 6.71 -9.04
CA VAL A 79 -5.48 6.22 -8.81
C VAL A 79 -5.63 5.71 -7.38
N SER A 80 -4.67 4.91 -6.90
CA SER A 80 -4.64 4.44 -5.51
C SER A 80 -4.61 5.61 -4.51
N ALA A 81 -3.77 6.62 -4.76
CA ALA A 81 -3.60 7.78 -3.89
C ALA A 81 -4.91 8.57 -3.73
N VAL A 82 -5.67 8.76 -4.82
CA VAL A 82 -7.00 9.40 -4.77
C VAL A 82 -7.95 8.61 -3.87
N PHE A 83 -8.03 7.28 -4.03
CA PHE A 83 -8.91 6.46 -3.19
C PHE A 83 -8.50 6.47 -1.71
N HIS A 84 -7.20 6.45 -1.41
CA HIS A 84 -6.72 6.53 -0.03
C HIS A 84 -7.08 7.88 0.61
N GLU A 85 -6.93 8.98 -0.12
CA GLU A 85 -7.36 10.30 0.32
C GLU A 85 -8.85 10.34 0.60
N LEU A 86 -9.69 9.82 -0.31
CA LEU A 86 -11.15 9.79 -0.11
C LEU A 86 -11.56 8.97 1.12
N VAL A 87 -10.97 7.79 1.30
CA VAL A 87 -11.29 6.90 2.42
C VAL A 87 -10.88 7.49 3.77
N ILE A 88 -9.80 8.26 3.82
CA ILE A 88 -9.27 8.84 5.07
C ILE A 88 -9.85 10.23 5.33
N ALA A 89 -9.84 11.11 4.34
CA ALA A 89 -10.21 12.51 4.52
C ALA A 89 -11.72 12.72 4.68
N LEU A 90 -12.58 11.90 4.06
CA LEU A 90 -14.03 12.05 4.18
C LEU A 90 -14.54 11.77 5.61
N PRO A 91 -14.21 10.63 6.26
CA PRO A 91 -14.64 10.39 7.64
C PRO A 91 -14.05 11.38 8.64
N LEU A 92 -12.81 11.82 8.41
CA LEU A 92 -12.12 12.79 9.27
C LEU A 92 -12.51 14.25 8.97
N LYS A 93 -13.34 14.50 7.95
CA LYS A 93 -13.70 15.85 7.47
C LYS A 93 -12.46 16.73 7.18
N SER A 94 -11.40 16.10 6.70
CA SER A 94 -10.04 16.64 6.55
C SER A 94 -9.70 16.96 5.08
N GLY A 95 -10.68 17.26 4.23
CA GLY A 95 -10.52 17.34 2.78
C GLY A 95 -9.69 18.52 2.24
N HIS A 96 -9.20 19.40 3.11
CA HIS A 96 -8.44 20.58 2.71
C HIS A 96 -6.92 20.33 2.60
N MET A 97 -6.42 19.18 3.09
CA MET A 97 -5.00 18.84 3.03
C MET A 97 -4.78 17.39 2.55
N PRO A 98 -4.17 17.18 1.37
CA PRO A 98 -4.12 15.87 0.72
C PRO A 98 -2.99 14.95 1.28
N LEU A 99 -2.99 14.71 2.59
CA LEU A 99 -1.90 14.02 3.28
C LEU A 99 -1.73 12.56 2.82
N ALA A 100 -2.82 11.80 2.70
CA ALA A 100 -2.75 10.39 2.28
C ALA A 100 -2.41 10.28 0.80
N PHE A 101 -2.90 11.22 -0.02
CA PHE A 101 -2.50 11.30 -1.43
C PHE A 101 -0.98 11.49 -1.55
N LEU A 102 -0.41 12.49 -0.85
CA LEU A 102 1.02 12.77 -0.90
C LEU A 102 1.86 11.60 -0.35
N ALA A 103 1.43 11.00 0.76
CA ALA A 103 2.09 9.83 1.34
C ALA A 103 2.11 8.63 0.37
N MET A 104 1.02 8.40 -0.37
CA MET A 104 0.95 7.35 -1.38
C MET A 104 1.82 7.68 -2.60
N MET A 105 1.84 8.94 -3.07
CA MET A 105 2.69 9.35 -4.19
C MET A 105 4.18 9.28 -3.85
N ALA A 106 4.55 9.52 -2.59
CA ALA A 106 5.92 9.32 -2.09
C ALA A 106 6.38 7.84 -2.17
N GLN A 107 5.47 6.88 -2.31
CA GLN A 107 5.82 5.47 -2.52
C GLN A 107 6.43 5.21 -3.90
N VAL A 108 6.12 6.02 -4.92
CA VAL A 108 6.66 5.84 -6.28
C VAL A 108 8.19 5.91 -6.31
N PRO A 109 8.84 6.98 -5.78
CA PRO A 109 10.31 7.01 -5.71
C PRO A 109 10.86 5.93 -4.77
N LEU A 110 10.16 5.61 -3.67
CA LEU A 110 10.59 4.57 -2.73
C LEU A 110 10.63 3.18 -3.39
N VAL A 111 9.66 2.88 -4.26
CA VAL A 111 9.65 1.66 -5.07
C VAL A 111 10.89 1.59 -5.96
N ALA A 112 11.21 2.68 -6.67
CA ALA A 112 12.40 2.74 -7.52
C ALA A 112 13.71 2.55 -6.73
N VAL A 113 13.83 3.22 -5.58
CA VAL A 113 14.98 3.07 -4.67
C VAL A 113 15.09 1.62 -4.17
N SER A 114 13.98 1.02 -3.73
CA SER A 114 13.98 -0.36 -3.23
C SER A 114 14.37 -1.37 -4.31
N ALA A 115 13.92 -1.16 -5.55
CA ALA A 115 14.30 -1.99 -6.68
C ALA A 115 15.81 -1.86 -7.00
N ALA A 116 16.35 -0.63 -6.95
CA ALA A 116 17.77 -0.38 -7.17
C ALA A 116 18.65 -1.01 -6.08
N ILE A 117 18.24 -0.96 -4.81
CA ILE A 117 18.92 -1.66 -3.71
C ILE A 117 18.89 -3.16 -3.97
N ASN A 118 17.72 -3.73 -4.21
CA ASN A 118 17.57 -5.16 -4.45
C ASN A 118 18.40 -5.65 -5.65
N ALA A 119 18.46 -4.88 -6.74
CA ALA A 119 19.27 -5.21 -7.90
C ALA A 119 20.79 -5.30 -7.59
N ARG A 120 21.27 -4.57 -6.58
CA ARG A 120 22.69 -4.59 -6.15
C ARG A 120 23.01 -5.72 -5.18
N VAL A 121 22.04 -6.18 -4.40
CA VAL A 121 22.26 -7.19 -3.34
C VAL A 121 21.68 -8.57 -3.68
N ALA A 122 20.89 -8.69 -4.75
CA ALA A 122 20.31 -9.95 -5.18
C ALA A 122 21.41 -10.99 -5.46
N GLY A 123 21.24 -12.20 -4.90
CA GLY A 123 22.20 -13.30 -5.04
C GLY A 123 23.41 -13.22 -4.10
N THR A 124 23.51 -12.18 -3.26
CA THR A 124 24.53 -12.07 -2.22
C THR A 124 23.98 -12.51 -0.86
N PRO A 125 24.83 -12.71 0.17
CA PRO A 125 24.36 -12.91 1.55
C PRO A 125 23.45 -11.78 2.07
N PHE A 126 23.47 -10.60 1.44
CA PHE A 126 22.66 -9.44 1.80
C PHE A 126 21.32 -9.36 1.07
N ALA A 127 20.86 -10.43 0.41
CA ALA A 127 19.59 -10.44 -0.32
C ALA A 127 18.36 -10.06 0.53
N GLN A 128 18.42 -10.23 1.86
CA GLN A 128 17.35 -9.86 2.79
C GLN A 128 17.39 -8.40 3.26
N LEU A 129 18.39 -7.60 2.85
CA LEU A 129 18.52 -6.21 3.27
C LEU A 129 17.25 -5.39 2.99
N GLY A 130 16.65 -5.58 1.81
CA GLY A 130 15.41 -4.90 1.44
C GLY A 130 14.23 -5.24 2.37
N ASN A 131 14.16 -6.47 2.89
CA ASN A 131 13.13 -6.88 3.84
C ASN A 131 13.33 -6.19 5.20
N TYR A 132 14.56 -6.13 5.71
CA TYR A 132 14.85 -5.41 6.95
C TYR A 132 14.54 -3.92 6.83
N LEU A 133 14.94 -3.28 5.72
CA LEU A 133 14.63 -1.88 5.45
C LEU A 133 13.11 -1.64 5.34
N PHE A 134 12.38 -2.55 4.70
CA PHE A 134 10.92 -2.53 4.64
C PHE A 134 10.32 -2.53 6.05
N TRP A 135 10.71 -3.45 6.93
CA TRP A 135 10.16 -3.52 8.29
C TRP A 135 10.51 -2.32 9.16
N ILE A 136 11.73 -1.80 9.06
CA ILE A 136 12.13 -0.56 9.76
C ILE A 136 11.28 0.61 9.28
N ALA A 137 11.17 0.80 7.96
CA ALA A 137 10.35 1.87 7.40
C ALA A 137 8.86 1.71 7.77
N PHE A 138 8.34 0.49 7.71
CA PHE A 138 6.94 0.19 7.99
C PHE A 138 6.57 0.45 9.47
N CYS A 139 7.40 -0.02 10.40
CA CYS A 139 7.13 0.07 11.83
C CYS A 139 7.38 1.45 12.42
N PHE A 140 8.36 2.20 11.92
CA PHE A 140 8.78 3.47 12.54
C PHE A 140 8.39 4.71 11.73
N LEU A 141 8.50 4.66 10.40
CA LEU A 141 8.29 5.83 9.54
C LEU A 141 6.88 5.87 8.94
N GLY A 142 6.33 4.74 8.51
CA GLY A 142 5.04 4.69 7.80
C GLY A 142 3.85 4.91 8.73
N GLN A 143 3.53 3.88 9.52
CA GLN A 143 2.31 3.86 10.34
C GLN A 143 2.30 4.93 11.45
N PRO A 144 3.36 5.10 12.26
CA PRO A 144 3.34 6.08 13.34
C PRO A 144 3.27 7.51 12.83
N ALA A 145 4.02 7.85 11.77
CA ALA A 145 3.98 9.21 11.21
C ALA A 145 2.62 9.52 10.59
N ALA A 146 2.01 8.58 9.86
CA ALA A 146 0.67 8.78 9.30
C ALA A 146 -0.38 9.06 10.39
N VAL A 147 -0.38 8.25 11.47
CA VAL A 147 -1.31 8.45 12.59
C VAL A 147 -1.04 9.77 13.30
N LEU A 148 0.22 10.11 13.58
CA LEU A 148 0.57 11.38 14.24
C LEU A 148 0.20 12.60 13.40
N LEU A 149 0.48 12.57 12.10
CA LEU A 149 0.15 13.67 11.18
C LEU A 149 -1.36 13.89 11.10
N TYR A 150 -2.15 12.82 10.96
CA TYR A 150 -3.61 12.94 10.96
C TYR A 150 -4.17 13.33 12.33
N TYR A 151 -3.58 12.85 13.43
CA TYR A 151 -3.98 13.24 14.79
C TYR A 151 -3.74 14.72 15.02
N VAL A 152 -2.54 15.23 14.72
CA VAL A 152 -2.19 16.66 14.86
C VAL A 152 -3.07 17.51 13.95
N HIS A 153 -3.33 17.05 12.72
CA HIS A 153 -4.21 17.76 11.80
C HIS A 153 -5.65 17.86 12.34
N CYS A 154 -6.24 16.74 12.75
CA CYS A 154 -7.61 16.70 13.24
C CYS A 154 -7.79 17.46 14.56
N THR A 155 -6.81 17.38 15.47
CA THR A 155 -6.87 18.10 16.75
C THR A 155 -6.51 19.57 16.60
N GLY A 156 -5.55 19.93 15.75
CA GLY A 156 -5.17 21.32 15.46
C GLY A 156 -6.32 22.14 14.86
N VAL A 157 -7.19 21.51 14.07
CA VAL A 157 -8.42 22.13 13.53
C VAL A 157 -9.51 22.30 14.60
N LEU A 158 -9.52 21.47 15.65
CA LEU A 158 -10.51 21.57 16.74
C LEU A 158 -10.18 22.66 17.78
N TYR A 159 -8.95 23.18 17.77
CA TYR A 159 -8.48 24.23 18.69
C TYR A 159 -8.28 25.60 18.01
N GLN A 160 -8.77 25.77 16.77
CA GLN A 160 -8.86 27.05 16.05
C GLN A 160 -10.32 27.39 15.79
#